data_AF-A0A7S0WC10-F1
#
_entry.id   AF-A0A7S0WC10-F1
#
_cell.length_a   1.000
_cell.length_b   1.000
_cell.length_c   1.000
_cell.angle_alpha   90.00
_cell.angle_beta   90.00
_cell.angle_gamma   90.00
#
_symmetry.space_group_name_H-M   'P 1'
#
loop_
_entity.id
_entity.type
_entity.pdbx_description
1 polymer ?
#
loop_
_entity_poly.entity_id
_entity_poly.type
_entity_poly.pdbx_seq_one_letter_code
_entity_poly.pdbx_strand_id
1 'polypeptide(L)'
;GKGREVGRLTGHSDWVACLHIDAEGSLYSGSWDRTVRKWDVTALRFIAEIAGHRDPVYCLASSGGVLFSGSRDCTVRAWSCETGEGLRVYEGHKAAVSAVTVLDPVLYSASWDKTVRSWDVVTGAQLQRFGGFSQPLLCLEPGDGCLFVGGSDMSVGCYTLPSFKQKVAYKWHTQAVNSLSLRRHDGFSTLYSASDDGTVVAWEVPRTEKAPGEGDQNPLSLVQRIEAAPPQQPSGG
;
A
#
# COMPACT_ATOMS: atom_id res chain seq x y z
N GLY A 1 -19.31 17.03 -19.18
CA GLY A 1 -19.20 16.17 -20.39
C GLY A 1 -19.30 14.72 -19.96
N LYS A 2 -19.97 13.86 -20.75
CA LYS A 2 -19.92 12.41 -20.48
C LYS A 2 -18.47 11.95 -20.67
N GLY A 3 -17.97 11.09 -19.77
CA GLY A 3 -16.68 10.45 -19.97
C GLY A 3 -16.65 9.73 -21.31
N ARG A 4 -15.55 9.86 -22.05
CA ARG A 4 -15.33 9.16 -23.32
C ARG A 4 -14.25 8.11 -23.09
N GLU A 5 -14.52 6.87 -23.48
CA GLU A 5 -13.49 5.82 -23.55
C GLU A 5 -12.39 6.28 -24.53
N VAL A 6 -11.14 6.32 -24.07
CA VAL A 6 -9.97 6.70 -24.91
C VAL A 6 -9.15 5.50 -25.36
N GLY A 7 -9.36 4.33 -24.77
CA GLY A 7 -8.79 3.06 -25.19
C GLY A 7 -8.85 2.01 -24.08
N ARG A 8 -8.25 0.84 -24.34
CA ARG A 8 -8.26 -0.33 -23.44
C ARG A 8 -6.85 -0.92 -23.31
N LEU A 9 -6.46 -1.22 -22.08
CA LEU A 9 -5.27 -1.99 -21.76
C LEU A 9 -5.71 -3.44 -21.56
N THR A 10 -5.23 -4.35 -22.42
CA THR A 10 -5.57 -5.78 -22.37
C THR A 10 -4.31 -6.61 -22.17
N GLY A 11 -4.43 -7.76 -21.50
CA GLY A 11 -3.30 -8.68 -21.36
C GLY A 11 -3.28 -9.51 -20.07
N HIS A 12 -3.90 -9.04 -18.98
CA HIS A 12 -4.11 -9.89 -17.82
C HIS A 12 -5.02 -11.07 -18.18
N SER A 13 -4.74 -12.24 -17.61
CA SER A 13 -5.48 -13.48 -17.87
C SER A 13 -6.57 -13.77 -16.83
N ASP A 14 -6.67 -12.93 -15.79
CA ASP A 14 -7.67 -13.01 -14.73
C ASP A 14 -7.99 -11.58 -14.18
N TRP A 15 -8.87 -11.49 -13.18
CA TRP A 15 -9.36 -10.25 -12.58
C TRP A 15 -8.24 -9.28 -12.21
N VAL A 16 -8.34 -8.04 -12.70
CA VAL A 16 -7.48 -6.93 -12.28
C VAL A 16 -8.01 -6.39 -10.96
N ALA A 17 -7.24 -6.58 -9.88
CA ALA A 17 -7.68 -6.26 -8.53
C ALA A 17 -7.33 -4.82 -8.12
N CYS A 18 -6.22 -4.28 -8.61
CA CYS A 18 -5.73 -2.97 -8.20
C CYS A 18 -4.98 -2.24 -9.32
N LEU A 19 -4.92 -0.91 -9.18
CA LEU A 19 -4.16 -0.01 -10.04
C LEU A 19 -3.33 0.94 -9.18
N HIS A 20 -2.18 1.36 -9.70
CA HIS A 20 -1.34 2.38 -9.08
C HIS A 20 -0.68 3.24 -10.15
N ILE A 21 -0.59 4.55 -9.91
CA ILE A 21 0.20 5.47 -10.73
C ILE A 21 1.33 6.01 -9.86
N ASP A 22 2.58 5.87 -10.30
CA ASP A 22 3.73 6.41 -9.59
C ASP A 22 3.91 7.93 -9.82
N ALA A 23 4.89 8.53 -9.15
CA ALA A 23 5.14 9.97 -9.23
C ALA A 23 5.58 10.41 -10.65
N GLU A 24 6.13 9.47 -11.41
CA GLU A 24 6.58 9.65 -12.79
C GLU A 24 5.45 9.44 -13.81
N GLY A 25 4.26 9.03 -13.36
CA GLY A 25 3.07 8.85 -14.19
C GLY A 25 2.98 7.48 -14.88
N SER A 26 3.82 6.51 -14.52
CA SER A 26 3.71 5.13 -14.99
C SER A 26 2.53 4.43 -14.31
N LEU A 27 1.73 3.70 -15.09
CA LEU A 27 0.61 2.92 -14.58
C LEU A 27 1.01 1.47 -14.34
N TYR A 28 0.62 0.94 -13.19
CA TYR A 28 0.75 -0.47 -12.83
C TYR A 28 -0.62 -1.07 -12.51
N SER A 29 -0.82 -2.34 -12.86
CA SER A 29 -1.99 -3.12 -12.48
C SER A 29 -1.58 -4.43 -11.83
N GLY A 30 -2.24 -4.80 -10.73
CA GLY A 30 -2.08 -6.10 -10.07
C GLY A 30 -3.30 -6.98 -10.32
N SER A 31 -3.08 -8.29 -10.52
CA SER A 31 -4.14 -9.22 -10.94
C SER A 31 -4.12 -10.55 -10.19
N TRP A 32 -5.26 -11.24 -10.28
CA TRP A 32 -5.45 -12.62 -9.87
C TRP A 32 -4.63 -13.63 -10.68
N ASP A 33 -4.12 -13.23 -11.85
CA ASP A 33 -3.14 -14.01 -12.60
C ASP A 33 -1.73 -14.00 -11.97
N ARG A 34 -1.60 -13.40 -10.78
CA ARG A 34 -0.39 -13.37 -9.93
C ARG A 34 0.70 -12.45 -10.47
N THR A 35 0.40 -11.67 -11.49
CA THR A 35 1.35 -10.72 -12.08
C THR A 35 1.00 -9.28 -11.75
N VAL A 36 2.02 -8.43 -11.82
CA VAL A 36 1.86 -7.00 -11.98
C VAL A 36 2.23 -6.65 -13.41
N ARG A 37 1.52 -5.71 -14.04
CA ARG A 37 1.86 -5.20 -15.38
C ARG A 37 2.09 -3.71 -15.35
N LYS A 38 3.13 -3.26 -16.06
CA LYS A 38 3.43 -1.85 -16.32
C LYS A 38 2.87 -1.45 -17.69
N TRP A 39 2.27 -0.27 -17.76
CA TRP A 39 1.61 0.25 -18.95
C TRP A 39 2.07 1.66 -19.30
N ASP A 40 2.06 1.94 -20.60
CA ASP A 40 2.20 3.29 -21.13
C ASP A 40 0.82 3.95 -21.15
N VAL A 41 0.62 4.97 -20.33
CA VAL A 41 -0.68 5.68 -20.22
C VAL A 41 -0.97 6.57 -21.44
N THR A 42 0.07 6.97 -22.19
CA THR A 42 -0.09 7.84 -23.36
C THR A 42 -0.39 7.00 -24.60
N ALA A 43 0.40 5.94 -24.83
CA ALA A 43 0.25 5.05 -25.96
C ALA A 43 -0.77 3.92 -25.73
N LEU A 44 -1.28 3.78 -24.51
CA LEU A 44 -2.21 2.75 -24.07
C LEU A 44 -1.76 1.33 -24.47
N ARG A 45 -0.51 1.00 -24.13
CA ARG A 45 0.11 -0.30 -24.46
C ARG A 45 0.83 -0.93 -23.28
N PHE A 46 0.98 -2.25 -23.35
CA PHE A 46 1.80 -3.03 -22.44
C PHE A 46 3.28 -2.64 -22.55
N ILE A 47 3.94 -2.45 -21.41
CA ILE A 47 5.39 -2.22 -21.32
C ILE A 47 6.09 -3.49 -20.83
N ALA A 48 5.71 -3.98 -19.66
CA ALA A 48 6.40 -5.09 -19.00
C ALA A 48 5.48 -5.87 -18.08
N GLU A 49 5.79 -7.15 -17.91
CA GLU A 49 5.21 -8.01 -16.89
C GLU A 49 6.23 -8.16 -15.76
N ILE A 50 5.75 -7.99 -14.53
CA ILE A 50 6.51 -8.14 -13.29
C ILE A 50 5.94 -9.37 -12.60
N ALA A 51 6.69 -10.47 -12.67
CA ALA A 51 6.28 -11.78 -12.18
C ALA A 51 7.09 -12.20 -10.94
N GLY A 52 6.47 -12.99 -10.07
CA GLY A 52 7.15 -13.66 -8.95
C GLY A 52 6.28 -13.90 -7.72
N HIS A 53 5.13 -13.24 -7.61
CA HIS A 53 4.10 -13.66 -6.66
C HIS A 53 3.55 -15.05 -7.02
N ARG A 54 3.17 -15.82 -6.00
CA ARG A 54 2.67 -17.20 -6.16
C ARG A 54 1.15 -17.30 -6.18
N ASP A 55 0.48 -16.21 -5.82
CA ASP A 55 -0.96 -16.08 -5.68
C ASP A 55 -1.40 -14.65 -6.07
N PRO A 56 -2.72 -14.37 -6.21
CA PRO A 56 -3.26 -13.06 -6.61
C PRO A 56 -2.60 -11.84 -5.96
N VAL A 57 -2.36 -10.79 -6.74
CA VAL A 57 -1.88 -9.49 -6.27
C VAL A 57 -3.08 -8.61 -5.95
N TYR A 58 -3.11 -8.02 -4.75
CA TYR A 58 -4.26 -7.25 -4.25
C TYR A 58 -4.02 -5.76 -4.09
N CYS A 59 -2.78 -5.34 -3.89
CA CYS A 59 -2.47 -3.93 -3.66
C CYS A 59 -1.10 -3.55 -4.18
N LEU A 60 -0.97 -2.27 -4.51
CA LEU A 60 0.25 -1.66 -5.04
C LEU A 60 0.50 -0.33 -4.33
N ALA A 61 1.77 0.02 -4.12
CA ALA A 61 2.25 1.34 -3.72
C ALA A 61 3.64 1.58 -4.32
N SER A 62 4.12 2.82 -4.37
CA SER A 62 5.50 3.09 -4.81
C SER A 62 6.15 4.21 -4.00
N SER A 63 7.48 4.15 -3.88
CA SER A 63 8.30 5.28 -3.45
C SER A 63 9.70 5.19 -4.04
N GLY A 64 10.32 6.32 -4.38
CA GLY A 64 11.73 6.40 -4.79
C GLY A 64 12.14 5.46 -5.94
N GLY A 65 11.26 5.23 -6.93
CA GLY A 65 11.52 4.30 -8.04
C GLY A 65 11.35 2.82 -7.70
N VAL A 66 10.78 2.50 -6.54
CA VAL A 66 10.46 1.13 -6.11
C VAL A 66 8.95 0.93 -6.07
N LEU A 67 8.47 -0.12 -6.71
CA LEU A 67 7.09 -0.59 -6.63
C LEU A 67 6.98 -1.66 -5.55
N PHE A 68 5.98 -1.56 -4.70
CA PHE A 68 5.63 -2.54 -3.68
C PHE A 68 4.30 -3.20 -4.03
N SER A 69 4.24 -4.53 -3.98
CA SER A 69 3.02 -5.30 -4.24
C SER A 69 2.69 -6.25 -3.10
N GLY A 70 1.45 -6.24 -2.63
CA GLY A 70 0.94 -7.19 -1.63
C GLY A 70 0.07 -8.26 -2.27
N SER A 71 0.19 -9.50 -1.81
CA SER A 71 -0.46 -10.66 -2.43
C SER A 71 -1.12 -11.61 -1.43
N ARG A 72 -2.01 -12.44 -1.94
CA ARG A 72 -2.57 -13.61 -1.28
C ARG A 72 -1.50 -14.64 -0.88
N ASP A 73 -0.29 -14.61 -1.46
CA ASP A 73 0.84 -15.46 -1.07
C ASP A 73 1.46 -15.08 0.29
N CYS A 74 0.84 -14.13 1.01
CA CYS A 74 1.25 -13.63 2.33
C CYS A 74 2.55 -12.81 2.32
N THR A 75 3.02 -12.38 1.15
CA THR A 75 4.22 -11.55 1.02
C THR A 75 3.89 -10.14 0.52
N VAL A 76 4.75 -9.19 0.89
CA VAL A 76 4.96 -7.99 0.09
C VAL A 76 6.24 -8.17 -0.71
N ARG A 77 6.29 -7.66 -1.94
CA ARG A 77 7.51 -7.67 -2.77
C ARG A 77 7.85 -6.27 -3.24
N ALA A 78 9.14 -5.96 -3.30
CA ALA A 78 9.68 -4.74 -3.89
C ALA A 78 10.26 -5.04 -5.27
N TRP A 79 10.04 -4.14 -6.22
CA TRP A 79 10.48 -4.24 -7.60
C TRP A 79 11.06 -2.90 -8.07
N SER A 80 12.08 -2.94 -8.92
CA SER A 80 12.54 -1.73 -9.61
C SER A 80 11.48 -1.26 -10.60
N CYS A 81 11.01 -0.01 -10.49
CA CYS A 81 10.10 0.57 -11.47
C CYS A 81 10.75 0.70 -12.86
N GLU A 82 12.08 0.81 -12.92
CA GLU A 82 12.84 0.96 -14.16
C GLU A 82 12.99 -0.38 -14.88
N THR A 83 13.47 -1.41 -14.18
CA THR A 83 13.84 -2.70 -14.79
C THR A 83 12.75 -3.78 -14.66
N GLY A 84 11.83 -3.63 -13.70
CA GLY A 84 10.87 -4.67 -13.32
C GLY A 84 11.47 -5.82 -12.50
N GLU A 85 12.75 -5.74 -12.16
CA GLU A 85 13.44 -6.79 -11.41
C GLU A 85 13.03 -6.79 -9.93
N GLY A 86 12.99 -7.98 -9.33
CA GLY A 86 12.69 -8.15 -7.92
C GLY A 86 13.85 -7.71 -7.03
N LEU A 87 13.57 -6.77 -6.14
CA LEU A 87 14.56 -6.19 -5.24
C LEU A 87 14.53 -6.83 -3.84
N ARG A 88 13.33 -7.12 -3.30
CA ARG A 88 13.18 -7.65 -1.94
C ARG A 88 11.83 -8.35 -1.70
N VAL A 89 11.77 -9.24 -0.69
CA VAL A 89 10.54 -9.94 -0.28
C VAL A 89 10.30 -9.77 1.22
N TYR A 90 9.23 -9.10 1.62
CA TYR A 90 8.86 -8.92 3.02
C TYR A 90 7.96 -10.07 3.47
N GLU A 91 8.55 -11.03 4.18
CA GLU A 91 7.86 -12.20 4.70
C GLU A 91 7.46 -12.03 6.17
N GLY A 92 6.30 -12.56 6.54
CA GLY A 92 5.93 -12.69 7.94
C GLY A 92 4.42 -12.75 8.18
N HIS A 93 3.62 -12.12 7.32
CA HIS A 93 2.17 -12.26 7.36
C HIS A 93 1.75 -13.72 7.21
N LYS A 94 0.62 -14.07 7.83
CA LYS A 94 0.10 -15.45 7.86
C LYS A 94 -1.18 -15.63 7.03
N ALA A 95 -1.60 -14.57 6.34
CA ALA A 95 -2.69 -14.58 5.38
C ALA A 95 -2.45 -13.47 4.35
N ALA A 96 -3.36 -13.34 3.39
CA ALA A 96 -3.27 -12.38 2.30
C ALA A 96 -2.92 -10.96 2.78
N VAL A 97 -2.00 -10.31 2.08
CA VAL A 97 -1.73 -8.88 2.25
C VAL A 97 -2.75 -8.11 1.41
N SER A 98 -3.58 -7.33 2.08
CA SER A 98 -4.72 -6.63 1.48
C SER A 98 -4.41 -5.18 1.14
N ALA A 99 -3.49 -4.55 1.87
CA ALA A 99 -3.08 -3.17 1.59
C ALA A 99 -1.61 -2.94 1.95
N VAL A 100 -0.97 -2.05 1.20
CA VAL A 100 0.39 -1.58 1.44
C VAL A 100 0.44 -0.06 1.33
N THR A 101 1.28 0.59 2.13
CA THR A 101 1.59 2.01 1.97
C THR A 101 3.00 2.30 2.43
N VAL A 102 3.63 3.32 1.87
CA VAL A 102 5.01 3.69 2.16
C VAL A 102 5.05 5.07 2.76
N LEU A 103 5.63 5.15 3.96
CA LEU A 103 6.00 6.40 4.62
C LEU A 103 7.50 6.32 4.87
N ASP A 104 8.29 6.67 3.84
CA ASP A 104 9.72 6.45 3.84
C ASP A 104 10.39 6.95 5.14
N PRO A 105 11.28 6.14 5.73
CA PRO A 105 11.85 4.88 5.21
C PRO A 105 11.07 3.60 5.62
N VAL A 106 9.79 3.70 5.95
CA VAL A 106 9.00 2.58 6.49
C VAL A 106 7.88 2.17 5.54
N LEU A 107 7.85 0.88 5.18
CA LEU A 107 6.73 0.23 4.52
C LEU A 107 5.75 -0.29 5.58
N TYR A 108 4.46 -0.05 5.40
CA TYR A 108 3.40 -0.63 6.21
C TYR A 108 2.54 -1.56 5.36
N SER A 109 2.18 -2.72 5.92
CA SER A 109 1.28 -3.69 5.27
C SER A 109 0.17 -4.14 6.21
N ALA A 110 -1.04 -4.23 5.69
CA ALA A 110 -2.21 -4.76 6.38
C ALA A 110 -2.62 -6.10 5.77
N SER A 111 -3.16 -6.98 6.61
CA SER A 111 -3.44 -8.36 6.19
C SER A 111 -4.73 -8.91 6.80
N TRP A 112 -5.25 -9.93 6.12
CA TRP A 112 -6.31 -10.78 6.65
C TRP A 112 -5.90 -11.59 7.88
N ASP A 113 -4.60 -11.62 8.22
CA ASP A 113 -4.11 -12.18 9.48
C ASP A 113 -4.38 -11.29 10.70
N LYS A 114 -5.11 -10.17 10.49
CA LYS A 114 -5.52 -9.22 11.51
C LYS A 114 -4.34 -8.48 12.14
N THR A 115 -3.29 -8.27 11.35
CA THR A 115 -2.13 -7.48 11.76
C THR A 115 -1.79 -6.39 10.76
N VAL A 116 -1.25 -5.30 11.28
CA VAL A 116 -0.41 -4.39 10.51
C VAL A 116 1.05 -4.72 10.84
N ARG A 117 1.91 -4.73 9.83
CA ARG A 117 3.37 -4.86 10.01
C ARG A 117 4.07 -3.66 9.41
N SER A 118 5.17 -3.27 10.03
CA SER A 118 6.09 -2.26 9.50
C SER A 118 7.43 -2.89 9.18
N TRP A 119 8.05 -2.39 8.11
CA TRP A 119 9.29 -2.92 7.57
C TRP A 119 10.23 -1.78 7.22
N ASP A 120 11.51 -2.00 7.44
CA ASP A 120 12.53 -1.14 6.87
C ASP A 120 12.59 -1.39 5.35
N VAL A 121 12.36 -0.35 4.55
CA VAL A 121 12.27 -0.50 3.09
C VAL A 121 13.57 -1.03 2.47
N VAL A 122 14.73 -0.65 3.03
CA VAL A 122 16.05 -0.94 2.47
C VAL A 122 16.48 -2.37 2.76
N THR A 123 16.36 -2.80 4.02
CA THR A 123 16.86 -4.08 4.52
C THR A 123 15.79 -5.16 4.50
N GLY A 124 14.51 -4.79 4.45
CA GLY A 124 13.38 -5.71 4.60
C GLY A 124 13.28 -6.36 5.96
N ALA A 125 13.99 -5.84 6.95
CA ALA A 125 13.79 -6.24 8.33
C ALA A 125 12.39 -5.83 8.79
N GLN A 126 11.68 -6.74 9.45
CA GLN A 126 10.45 -6.38 10.14
C GLN A 126 10.81 -5.50 11.34
N LEU A 127 10.24 -4.30 11.38
CA LEU A 127 10.42 -3.37 12.49
C LEU A 127 9.43 -3.70 13.61
N GLN A 128 8.14 -3.78 13.30
CA GLN A 128 7.09 -4.03 14.29
C GLN A 128 5.93 -4.85 13.72
N ARG A 129 5.21 -5.54 14.62
CA ARG A 129 3.95 -6.24 14.34
C ARG A 129 2.87 -5.73 15.29
N PHE A 130 1.81 -5.17 14.74
CA PHE A 130 0.67 -4.63 15.48
C PHE A 130 -0.53 -5.55 15.31
N GLY A 131 -0.91 -6.23 16.39
CA GLY A 131 -2.09 -7.10 16.46
C GLY A 131 -3.19 -6.52 17.34
N GLY A 132 -4.18 -7.33 17.68
CA GLY A 132 -5.32 -6.93 18.51
C GLY A 132 -6.55 -6.50 17.70
N PHE A 133 -6.47 -6.52 16.37
CA PHE A 133 -7.62 -6.35 15.50
C PHE A 133 -8.49 -7.61 15.54
N SER A 134 -9.80 -7.45 15.69
CA SER A 134 -10.73 -8.57 15.83
C SER A 134 -11.07 -9.23 14.49
N GLN A 135 -10.90 -8.50 13.38
CA GLN A 135 -11.25 -8.91 12.03
C GLN A 135 -10.16 -8.59 10.99
N PRO A 136 -10.23 -9.19 9.78
CA PRO A 136 -9.34 -8.87 8.67
C PRO A 136 -9.26 -7.37 8.37
N LEU A 137 -8.06 -6.92 8.03
CA LEU A 137 -7.80 -5.56 7.59
C LEU A 137 -7.85 -5.51 6.07
N LEU A 138 -8.33 -4.41 5.50
CA LEU A 138 -8.61 -4.32 4.07
C LEU A 138 -7.94 -3.12 3.40
N CYS A 139 -7.75 -2.01 4.12
CA CYS A 139 -7.21 -0.79 3.55
C CYS A 139 -6.33 -0.01 4.54
N LEU A 140 -5.36 0.72 3.98
CA LEU A 140 -4.45 1.61 4.69
C LEU A 140 -4.43 2.95 3.98
N GLU A 141 -4.42 4.04 4.74
CA GLU A 141 -4.22 5.39 4.20
C GLU A 141 -3.35 6.19 5.17
N PRO A 142 -2.17 6.69 4.76
CA PRO A 142 -1.35 7.52 5.63
C PRO A 142 -1.78 8.99 5.57
N GLY A 143 -1.75 9.67 6.71
CA GLY A 143 -1.85 11.12 6.70
C GLY A 143 -1.97 11.76 8.08
N ASP A 144 -1.53 13.01 8.14
CA ASP A 144 -1.61 13.86 9.33
C ASP A 144 -1.07 13.18 10.61
N GLY A 145 0.09 12.52 10.47
CA GLY A 145 0.77 11.82 11.56
C GLY A 145 0.14 10.50 11.99
N CYS A 146 -0.95 10.08 11.34
CA CYS A 146 -1.60 8.79 11.54
C CYS A 146 -1.36 7.85 10.35
N LEU A 147 -1.46 6.55 10.65
CA LEU A 147 -1.92 5.55 9.69
C LEU A 147 -3.40 5.27 9.96
N PHE A 148 -4.25 5.49 8.96
CA PHE A 148 -5.64 5.06 8.99
C PHE A 148 -5.75 3.62 8.52
N VAL A 149 -6.51 2.81 9.25
CA VAL A 149 -6.69 1.38 9.00
C VAL A 149 -8.17 1.07 8.95
N GLY A 150 -8.66 0.52 7.84
CA GLY A 150 -10.03 0.04 7.69
C GLY A 150 -10.06 -1.47 7.50
N GLY A 151 -11.17 -2.11 7.91
CA GLY A 151 -11.30 -3.55 7.81
C GLY A 151 -12.72 -4.07 7.97
N SER A 152 -12.83 -5.39 8.09
CA SER A 152 -14.11 -6.10 8.21
C SER A 152 -14.80 -5.93 9.57
N ASP A 153 -14.17 -5.22 10.53
CA ASP A 153 -14.81 -4.82 11.79
C ASP A 153 -15.70 -3.59 11.67
N MET A 154 -15.91 -3.11 10.43
CA MET A 154 -16.79 -1.99 10.09
C MET A 154 -16.30 -0.63 10.61
N SER A 155 -15.03 -0.55 11.01
CA SER A 155 -14.46 0.65 11.61
C SER A 155 -13.25 1.16 10.84
N VAL A 156 -12.91 2.42 11.12
CA VAL A 156 -11.63 3.01 10.72
C VAL A 156 -10.89 3.42 11.98
N GLY A 157 -9.67 2.92 12.19
CA GLY A 157 -8.79 3.36 13.27
C GLY A 157 -7.73 4.35 12.79
N CYS A 158 -7.43 5.39 13.57
CA CYS A 158 -6.28 6.30 13.39
C CYS A 158 -5.19 5.90 14.37
N TYR A 159 -4.02 5.50 13.89
CA TYR A 159 -2.90 5.05 14.71
C TYR A 159 -1.71 6.00 14.58
N THR A 160 -1.24 6.57 15.69
CA THR A 160 -0.10 7.50 15.69
C THR A 160 1.19 6.75 15.36
N LEU A 161 1.97 7.25 14.41
CA LEU A 161 3.26 6.65 14.06
C LEU A 161 4.43 7.28 14.83
N PRO A 162 5.53 6.53 15.11
CA PRO A 162 5.69 5.09 14.86
C PRO A 162 5.13 4.20 15.98
N SER A 163 4.65 4.77 17.09
CA SER A 163 4.20 4.01 18.27
C SER A 163 3.01 3.07 18.02
N PHE A 164 2.26 3.32 16.95
CA PHE A 164 1.02 2.64 16.57
C PHE A 164 -0.03 2.62 17.68
N LYS A 165 -0.07 3.68 18.50
CA LYS A 165 -1.13 3.87 19.50
C LYS A 165 -2.39 4.37 18.80
N GLN A 166 -3.52 3.70 19.04
CA GLN A 166 -4.81 4.15 18.52
C GLN A 166 -5.19 5.50 19.14
N LYS A 167 -5.39 6.51 18.30
CA LYS A 167 -5.81 7.87 18.67
C LYS A 167 -7.33 8.02 18.58
N VAL A 168 -7.93 7.50 17.51
CA VAL A 168 -9.37 7.62 17.22
C VAL A 168 -9.89 6.31 16.60
N ALA A 169 -11.15 6.00 16.87
CA ALA A 169 -11.93 4.98 16.16
C ALA A 169 -13.17 5.65 15.56
N TYR A 170 -13.28 5.62 14.23
CA TYR A 170 -14.46 6.09 13.50
C TYR A 170 -15.38 4.91 13.26
N LYS A 171 -16.60 4.98 13.81
CA LYS A 171 -17.58 3.90 13.77
C LYS A 171 -18.91 4.44 13.26
N TRP A 172 -19.30 3.98 12.09
CA TRP A 172 -20.61 4.29 11.49
C TRP A 172 -21.04 3.20 10.50
N HIS A 173 -20.08 2.70 9.70
CA HIS A 173 -20.35 1.65 8.74
C HIS A 173 -20.97 0.42 9.41
N THR A 174 -21.79 -0.28 8.62
CA THR A 174 -22.52 -1.49 9.04
C THR A 174 -22.01 -2.74 8.35
N GLN A 175 -21.05 -2.59 7.43
CA GLN A 175 -20.30 -3.65 6.78
C GLN A 175 -18.82 -3.24 6.63
N ALA A 176 -18.03 -4.08 5.96
CA ALA A 176 -16.58 -3.92 5.88
C ALA A 176 -16.16 -2.61 5.20
N VAL A 177 -15.13 -1.96 5.75
CA VAL A 177 -14.51 -0.79 5.12
C VAL A 177 -13.44 -1.25 4.15
N ASN A 178 -13.65 -1.02 2.86
CA ASN A 178 -12.82 -1.55 1.78
C ASN A 178 -11.79 -0.56 1.25
N SER A 179 -12.04 0.74 1.39
CA SER A 179 -11.17 1.77 0.81
C SER A 179 -11.18 3.03 1.66
N LEU A 180 -10.02 3.68 1.69
CA LEU A 180 -9.79 4.94 2.37
C LEU A 180 -9.11 5.90 1.40
N SER A 181 -9.43 7.19 1.50
CA SER A 181 -8.72 8.23 0.79
C SER A 181 -8.72 9.52 1.60
N LEU A 182 -7.56 10.16 1.73
CA LEU A 182 -7.43 11.42 2.46
C LEU A 182 -7.32 12.60 1.50
N ARG A 183 -8.21 13.57 1.65
CA ARG A 183 -8.10 14.88 1.00
C ARG A 183 -7.62 15.92 2.01
N ARG A 184 -6.61 16.68 1.62
CA ARG A 184 -6.04 17.76 2.44
C ARG A 184 -6.70 19.10 2.12
N HIS A 185 -7.05 19.84 3.16
CA HIS A 185 -7.60 21.20 3.12
C HIS A 185 -6.74 22.15 3.97
N ASP A 186 -7.00 23.46 3.90
CA ASP A 186 -6.32 24.40 4.80
C ASP A 186 -6.81 24.19 6.24
N GLY A 187 -5.90 23.86 7.15
CA GLY A 187 -6.17 23.63 8.58
C GLY A 187 -6.69 22.23 8.96
N PHE A 188 -7.31 21.49 8.04
CA PHE A 188 -7.84 20.13 8.30
C PHE A 188 -7.65 19.19 7.11
N SER A 189 -8.03 17.94 7.28
CA SER A 189 -8.17 16.98 6.20
C SER A 189 -9.53 16.28 6.29
N THR A 190 -10.03 15.81 5.15
CA THR A 190 -11.20 14.96 5.08
C THR A 190 -10.77 13.56 4.71
N LEU A 191 -11.00 12.60 5.60
CA LEU A 191 -10.84 11.18 5.31
C LEU A 191 -12.16 10.64 4.77
N TYR A 192 -12.12 9.95 3.63
CA TYR A 192 -13.27 9.25 3.07
C TYR A 192 -13.10 7.76 3.30
N SER A 193 -14.14 7.10 3.80
CA SER A 193 -14.20 5.64 3.94
C SER A 193 -15.35 5.07 3.12
N ALA A 194 -15.07 4.04 2.32
CA ALA A 194 -16.06 3.35 1.49
C ALA A 194 -16.28 1.91 1.96
N SER A 195 -17.54 1.46 1.98
CA SER A 195 -17.95 0.20 2.61
C SER A 195 -18.89 -0.63 1.76
N ASP A 196 -18.93 -1.94 2.03
CA ASP A 196 -19.89 -2.90 1.44
C ASP A 196 -21.36 -2.56 1.73
N ASP A 197 -21.63 -1.70 2.72
CA ASP A 197 -22.97 -1.19 3.01
C ASP A 197 -23.49 -0.17 1.97
N GLY A 198 -22.69 0.11 0.93
CA GLY A 198 -23.05 1.02 -0.15
C GLY A 198 -22.82 2.49 0.18
N THR A 199 -22.11 2.80 1.27
CA THR A 199 -21.90 4.17 1.72
C THR A 199 -20.45 4.63 1.59
N VAL A 200 -20.30 5.94 1.41
CA VAL A 200 -19.04 6.67 1.58
C VAL A 200 -19.24 7.67 2.71
N VAL A 201 -18.46 7.58 3.77
CA VAL A 201 -18.51 8.50 4.91
C VAL A 201 -17.30 9.43 4.88
N ALA A 202 -17.54 10.73 5.07
CA ALA A 202 -16.50 11.74 5.18
C ALA A 202 -16.27 12.11 6.65
N TRP A 203 -15.02 12.07 7.08
CA TRP A 203 -14.59 12.37 8.44
C TRP A 203 -13.67 13.58 8.43
N GLU A 204 -13.94 14.56 9.28
CA GLU A 204 -12.97 15.62 9.53
C GLU A 204 -11.83 15.09 10.42
N VAL A 205 -10.60 15.32 9.97
CA VAL A 205 -9.37 14.96 10.66
C VAL A 205 -8.58 16.24 10.93
N PRO A 206 -8.42 16.65 12.18
CA PRO A 206 -7.57 17.78 12.53
C PRO A 206 -6.12 17.47 12.16
N ARG A 207 -5.46 18.42 11.49
CA ARG A 207 -4.02 18.27 11.19
C ARG A 207 -3.22 18.38 12.48
N THR A 208 -2.28 17.47 12.67
CA THR A 208 -1.14 17.74 13.55
C THR A 208 -0.11 18.52 12.75
N GLU A 209 0.35 19.67 13.24
CA GLU A 209 1.41 20.42 12.58
C GLU A 209 2.61 19.50 12.32
N LYS A 210 3.13 19.58 11.09
CA LYS A 210 4.32 18.82 10.70
C LYS A 210 5.53 19.55 11.30
N ALA A 211 6.38 18.84 12.03
CA ALA A 211 7.76 19.31 12.20
C ALA A 211 8.40 19.47 10.81
N PRO A 212 9.28 20.48 10.58
CA PRO A 212 9.97 20.61 9.30
C PRO A 212 10.69 19.29 8.98
N GLY A 213 10.44 18.76 7.79
CA GLY A 213 11.05 17.51 7.35
C GLY A 213 12.53 17.73 7.07
N GLU A 214 13.40 16.94 7.69
CA GLU A 214 14.73 16.72 7.17
C GLU A 214 14.59 15.89 5.89
N GLY A 215 14.99 16.47 4.76
CA GLY A 215 15.10 15.71 3.51
C GLY A 215 16.13 14.60 3.67
N ASP A 216 15.89 13.45 3.05
CA ASP A 216 16.87 12.38 3.00
C ASP A 216 18.14 12.91 2.31
N GLN A 217 19.22 13.08 3.07
CA GLN A 217 20.51 13.56 2.58
C GLN A 217 21.33 12.45 1.90
N ASN A 218 20.78 11.24 1.75
CA ASN A 218 21.47 10.15 1.10
C ASN A 218 21.56 10.39 -0.42
N PRO A 219 22.77 10.43 -1.01
CA PRO A 219 22.94 10.64 -2.44
C PRO A 219 22.50 9.45 -3.31
N LEU A 220 22.33 8.25 -2.72
CA LEU A 220 21.90 7.05 -3.44
C LEU A 220 20.37 6.99 -3.56
N SER A 221 19.89 6.51 -4.71
CA SER A 221 18.47 6.22 -4.90
C SER A 221 18.01 5.08 -3.98
N LEU A 222 16.70 4.98 -3.72
CA LEU A 222 16.16 3.89 -2.89
C LEU A 222 16.47 2.51 -3.49
N VAL A 223 16.40 2.38 -4.82
CA VAL A 223 16.79 1.16 -5.55
C VAL A 223 18.24 0.79 -5.23
N GLN A 224 19.18 1.73 -5.40
CA GLN A 224 20.61 1.51 -5.14
C GLN A 224 20.87 1.13 -3.68
N ARG A 225 20.13 1.71 -2.74
CA ARG A 225 20.24 1.39 -1.32
C ARG A 225 19.76 -0.03 -1.03
N ILE A 226 18.66 -0.47 -1.64
CA ILE A 226 18.15 -1.84 -1.48
C ILE A 226 19.14 -2.85 -2.07
N GLU A 227 19.71 -2.56 -3.24
CA GLU A 227 20.70 -3.42 -3.92
C GLU A 227 22.01 -3.53 -3.14
N ALA A 228 22.44 -2.44 -2.51
CA ALA A 228 23.65 -2.42 -1.68
C ALA A 228 23.45 -3.05 -0.29
N ALA A 229 22.20 -3.19 0.17
CA ALA A 229 21.91 -3.75 1.47
C ALA A 229 22.13 -5.27 1.49
N PRO A 230 22.53 -5.85 2.64
CA PRO A 230 22.73 -7.28 2.75
C PRO A 230 21.51 -8.08 2.27
N PRO A 231 21.73 -9.29 1.73
CA PRO A 231 20.64 -10.19 1.41
C PRO A 231 19.82 -10.46 2.67
N GLN A 232 18.51 -10.51 2.49
CA GLN A 232 17.56 -10.71 3.57
C GLN A 232 17.87 -12.03 4.28
N GLN A 233 18.09 -11.97 5.60
CA GLN A 233 18.21 -13.20 6.37
C GLN A 233 16.86 -13.90 6.41
N PRO A 234 16.81 -15.24 6.26
CA PRO A 234 15.55 -15.97 6.35
C PRO A 234 14.93 -15.70 7.71
N SER A 235 13.62 -15.38 7.71
CA SER A 235 12.88 -15.19 8.95
C SER A 235 12.96 -16.48 9.78
N GLY A 236 13.56 -16.39 10.98
CA GLY A 236 13.67 -17.53 11.89
C GLY A 236 12.27 -18.10 12.17
N GLY A 237 12.13 -19.41 11.97
CA GLY A 237 10.88 -20.16 12.15
C GLY A 237 10.37 -20.19 13.58
#